data_AF-A0A6P0RYX5-F1
#
_entry.id   AF-A0A6P0RYX5-F1
#
_cell.length_a   1.000
_cell.length_b   1.000
_cell.length_c   1.000
_cell.angle_alpha   90.00
_cell.angle_beta   90.00
_cell.angle_gamma   90.00
#
_symmetry.space_group_name_H-M   'P 1'
#
loop_
_entity.id
_entity.type
_entity.pdbx_description
1 polymer ?
#
loop_
_entity_poly.entity_id
_entity_poly.type
_entity_poly.pdbx_seq_one_letter_code
_entity_poly.pdbx_strand_id
1 'polypeptide(L)'
;RWDHPRQNFFDNLSRAGGAIQQSREFGELVKDDPSRFIRILPHLKPQWHESYVGDALEDLAETDFSANALIQIIEDLDQRGFVSENFRSDAARALQKIAEQHQGLPSSILALLESWFSSHSQPELAYYRSKEEQISALKSPILFGIGTYHVLPSGRGNIVRAIAEGYLQQNPTNLEGWTKFIRLQLGVEPHPAVWVDMLSRMPPLLNGDRTQATELFDQVIRNCPEVFQYAWALYFISDTIGWFEPKETVQGWLEILQSNHSNFSQQAYGELLLIQYLRYQDEWSVARIRHHLTTQDNEAILCGLAHAASHLWFKQRCRAIATEVLYTLASSSSTSVQKAVASIFRLSRDNFKLNGGMREIIQAVCQNQKVLLEAARDLTEIIEVEELTDNNPKIKVPQNWGI
;
A
#
# COMPACT_ATOMS: atom_id res chain seq x y z
N ARG A 1 24.24 60.58 14.86
CA ARG A 1 25.58 60.11 15.27
C ARG A 1 25.44 58.69 15.83
N TRP A 2 25.29 57.69 14.96
CA TRP A 2 26.13 56.47 14.91
C TRP A 2 25.66 55.66 13.70
N ASP A 3 26.61 55.33 12.82
CA ASP A 3 26.41 54.55 11.61
C ASP A 3 26.11 53.08 11.94
N HIS A 4 25.29 52.46 11.09
CA HIS A 4 25.11 51.01 11.01
C HIS A 4 26.44 50.27 10.78
N PRO A 5 26.68 49.13 11.45
CA PRO A 5 27.56 48.11 10.94
C PRO A 5 26.74 47.03 10.22
N ARG A 6 26.85 47.01 8.88
CA ARG A 6 26.68 45.84 7.98
C ARG A 6 25.61 44.82 8.39
N GLN A 7 24.34 45.09 8.07
CA GLN A 7 23.36 44.02 7.88
C GLN A 7 23.61 43.38 6.51
N ASN A 8 24.30 42.24 6.51
CA ASN A 8 24.45 41.41 5.31
C ASN A 8 23.06 40.95 4.85
N PHE A 9 22.68 41.37 3.66
CA PHE A 9 21.44 40.98 2.97
C PHE A 9 21.28 39.44 2.88
N PHE A 10 22.38 38.69 2.97
CA PHE A 10 22.41 37.23 2.94
C PHE A 10 22.09 36.54 4.28
N ASP A 11 22.28 37.19 5.44
CA ASP A 11 21.98 36.56 6.74
C ASP A 11 20.46 36.55 7.05
N ASN A 12 19.69 37.45 6.43
CA ASN A 12 18.23 37.50 6.58
C ASN A 12 17.48 36.45 5.76
N LEU A 13 18.11 35.84 4.75
CA LEU A 13 17.50 34.74 3.99
C LEU A 13 17.38 33.45 4.83
N SER A 14 18.19 33.31 5.91
CA SER A 14 18.08 32.19 6.85
C SER A 14 16.92 32.30 7.84
N ARG A 15 16.31 33.50 7.96
CA ARG A 15 15.20 33.80 8.88
C ARG A 15 13.89 34.17 8.17
N ALA A 16 13.95 34.53 6.90
CA ALA A 16 12.75 34.67 6.08
C ALA A 16 12.32 33.27 5.62
N GLY A 17 11.45 32.62 6.40
CA GLY A 17 10.72 31.47 5.89
C GLY A 17 10.06 31.84 4.55
N GLY A 18 10.19 30.97 3.55
CA GLY A 18 9.57 31.16 2.25
C GLY A 18 8.04 31.22 2.36
N ALA A 19 7.35 31.55 1.26
CA ALA A 19 5.89 31.67 1.23
C ALA A 19 5.17 30.42 1.79
N ILE A 20 5.76 29.23 1.60
CA ILE A 20 5.25 27.96 2.16
C ILE A 20 5.33 27.96 3.69
N GLN A 21 6.47 28.35 4.27
CA GLN A 21 6.63 28.38 5.73
C GLN A 21 5.71 29.43 6.37
N GLN A 22 5.56 30.61 5.73
CA GLN A 22 4.65 31.65 6.24
C GLN A 22 3.18 31.21 6.20
N SER A 23 2.81 30.44 5.17
CA SER A 23 1.47 29.88 5.02
C SER A 23 1.14 28.87 6.12
N ARG A 24 2.09 27.98 6.44
CA ARG A 24 1.94 27.03 7.56
C ARG A 24 1.83 27.69 8.92
N GLU A 25 2.68 28.68 9.22
CA GLU A 25 2.59 29.44 10.47
C GLU A 25 1.26 30.20 10.58
N PHE A 26 0.71 30.65 9.44
CA PHE A 26 -0.62 31.25 9.42
C PHE A 26 -1.70 30.23 9.76
N GLY A 27 -1.63 29.01 9.21
CA GLY A 27 -2.55 27.92 9.55
C GLY A 27 -2.51 27.53 11.03
N GLU A 28 -1.33 27.40 11.63
CA GLU A 28 -1.19 27.14 13.07
C GLU A 28 -1.79 28.25 13.93
N LEU A 29 -1.60 29.52 13.55
CA LEU A 29 -2.27 30.65 14.21
C LEU A 29 -3.80 30.55 14.12
N VAL A 30 -4.32 30.01 13.02
CA VAL A 30 -5.77 29.81 12.83
C VAL A 30 -6.30 28.73 13.77
N LYS A 31 -5.53 27.67 14.06
CA LYS A 31 -5.93 26.65 15.06
C LYS A 31 -6.17 27.29 16.44
N ASP A 32 -5.29 28.20 16.85
CA ASP A 32 -5.36 28.87 18.14
C ASP A 32 -6.49 29.91 18.24
N ASP A 33 -6.82 30.58 17.13
CA ASP A 33 -7.89 31.60 17.08
C ASP A 33 -8.67 31.56 15.75
N PRO A 34 -9.63 30.63 15.60
CA PRO A 34 -10.47 30.54 14.40
C PRO A 34 -11.25 31.83 14.10
N SER A 35 -11.65 32.56 15.14
CA SER A 35 -12.41 33.81 15.00
C SER A 35 -11.60 34.89 14.27
N ARG A 36 -10.29 34.92 14.50
CA ARG A 36 -9.40 35.83 13.78
C ARG A 36 -9.32 35.52 12.30
N PHE A 37 -9.27 34.25 11.91
CA PHE A 37 -9.29 33.86 10.49
C PHE A 37 -10.58 34.34 9.81
N ILE A 38 -11.74 34.12 10.43
CA ILE A 38 -13.04 34.56 9.89
C ILE A 38 -13.10 36.07 9.69
N ARG A 39 -12.48 36.86 10.58
CA ARG A 39 -12.39 38.32 10.43
C ARG A 39 -11.50 38.76 9.28
N ILE A 40 -10.46 38.00 8.95
CA ILE A 40 -9.47 38.34 7.90
C ILE A 40 -9.93 37.84 6.52
N LEU A 41 -10.63 36.71 6.47
CA LEU A 41 -11.06 36.01 5.26
C LEU A 41 -11.72 36.91 4.18
N PRO A 42 -12.60 37.88 4.51
CA PRO A 42 -13.20 38.77 3.51
C PRO A 42 -12.19 39.66 2.77
N HIS A 43 -11.01 39.89 3.37
CA HIS A 43 -9.95 40.72 2.80
C HIS A 43 -8.95 39.92 1.96
N LEU A 44 -9.02 38.58 2.01
CA LEU A 44 -8.14 37.72 1.23
C LEU A 44 -8.59 37.70 -0.23
N LYS A 45 -7.62 37.68 -1.15
CA LYS A 45 -7.86 37.79 -2.59
C LYS A 45 -7.39 36.52 -3.30
N PRO A 46 -8.15 36.05 -4.31
CA PRO A 46 -7.69 34.99 -5.19
C PRO A 46 -6.40 35.41 -5.89
N GLN A 47 -5.64 34.45 -6.42
CA GLN A 47 -4.28 34.59 -6.96
C GLN A 47 -3.17 35.01 -5.97
N TRP A 48 -3.49 35.75 -4.91
CA TRP A 48 -2.49 36.31 -3.99
C TRP A 48 -2.36 35.53 -2.69
N HIS A 49 -3.49 35.12 -2.11
CA HIS A 49 -3.53 34.56 -0.75
C HIS A 49 -3.98 33.10 -0.70
N GLU A 50 -3.97 32.41 -1.84
CA GLU A 50 -4.57 31.09 -1.98
C GLU A 50 -3.90 30.02 -1.11
N SER A 51 -2.56 30.00 -1.03
CA SER A 51 -1.84 29.05 -0.17
C SER A 51 -2.17 29.28 1.32
N TYR A 52 -2.18 30.54 1.78
CA TYR A 52 -2.50 30.88 3.16
C TYR A 52 -3.92 30.44 3.55
N VAL A 53 -4.85 30.60 2.61
CA VAL A 53 -6.22 30.13 2.79
C VAL A 53 -6.25 28.61 2.80
N GLY A 54 -5.57 27.93 1.88
CA GLY A 54 -5.47 26.47 1.83
C GLY A 54 -5.00 25.85 3.14
N ASP A 55 -3.83 26.29 3.65
CA ASP A 55 -3.27 25.80 4.91
C ASP A 55 -4.22 26.08 6.09
N ALA A 56 -4.81 27.28 6.17
CA ALA A 56 -5.76 27.62 7.22
C ALA A 56 -7.03 26.73 7.19
N LEU A 57 -7.54 26.37 6.02
CA LEU A 57 -8.69 25.47 5.90
C LEU A 57 -8.34 24.06 6.38
N GLU A 58 -7.17 23.56 5.97
CA GLU A 58 -6.70 22.24 6.38
C GLU A 58 -6.54 22.15 7.90
N ASP A 59 -5.99 23.20 8.49
CA ASP A 59 -5.70 23.29 9.91
C ASP A 59 -6.99 23.47 10.74
N LEU A 60 -7.95 24.26 10.26
CA LEU A 60 -9.27 24.37 10.89
C LEU A 60 -10.02 23.04 10.93
N ALA A 61 -9.87 22.20 9.90
CA ALA A 61 -10.50 20.88 9.85
C ALA A 61 -9.96 19.90 10.91
N GLU A 62 -8.86 20.24 11.61
CA GLU A 62 -8.33 19.45 12.73
C GLU A 62 -8.85 19.93 14.11
N THR A 63 -9.66 20.98 14.13
CA THR A 63 -10.17 21.60 15.37
C THR A 63 -11.66 21.31 15.58
N ASP A 64 -12.21 21.77 16.71
CA ASP A 64 -13.66 21.73 16.98
C ASP A 64 -14.47 22.77 16.16
N PHE A 65 -13.87 23.37 15.12
CA PHE A 65 -14.56 24.31 14.25
C PHE A 65 -15.71 23.64 13.48
N SER A 66 -16.80 24.38 13.27
CA SER A 66 -18.00 23.83 12.63
C SER A 66 -17.71 23.36 11.19
N ALA A 67 -17.83 22.06 10.95
CA ALA A 67 -17.69 21.45 9.62
C ALA A 67 -18.60 22.10 8.57
N ASN A 68 -19.87 22.38 8.92
CA ASN A 68 -20.80 23.05 8.02
C ASN A 68 -20.35 24.48 7.67
N ALA A 69 -19.79 25.21 8.63
CA ALA A 69 -19.26 26.54 8.37
C ALA A 69 -18.00 26.47 7.49
N LEU A 70 -17.14 25.48 7.70
CA LEU A 70 -15.94 25.28 6.90
C LEU A 70 -16.28 24.90 5.45
N ILE A 71 -17.28 24.04 5.25
CA ILE A 71 -17.83 23.71 3.93
C ILE A 71 -18.33 24.98 3.22
N GLN A 72 -19.13 25.81 3.89
CA GLN A 72 -19.64 27.06 3.32
C GLN A 72 -18.51 28.04 2.94
N ILE A 73 -17.46 28.11 3.76
CA ILE A 73 -16.27 28.93 3.45
C ILE A 73 -15.60 28.43 2.17
N ILE A 74 -15.45 27.11 2.01
CA ILE A 74 -14.82 26.53 0.80
C ILE A 74 -15.65 26.84 -0.44
N GLU A 75 -16.99 26.73 -0.37
CA GLU A 75 -17.89 27.10 -1.47
C GLU A 75 -17.81 28.60 -1.82
N ASP A 76 -17.79 29.49 -0.82
CA ASP A 76 -17.63 30.94 -1.04
C ASP A 76 -16.29 31.27 -1.71
N LEU A 77 -15.21 30.63 -1.27
CA LEU A 77 -13.87 30.87 -1.82
C LEU A 77 -13.76 30.42 -3.27
N ASP A 78 -14.31 29.25 -3.63
CA ASP A 78 -14.38 28.81 -5.02
C ASP A 78 -15.17 29.80 -5.88
N GLN A 79 -16.33 30.26 -5.41
CA GLN A 79 -17.16 31.26 -6.11
C GLN A 79 -16.45 32.62 -6.27
N ARG A 80 -15.60 33.00 -5.30
CA ARG A 80 -14.76 34.21 -5.35
C ARG A 80 -13.56 34.07 -6.29
N GLY A 81 -13.31 32.89 -6.83
CA GLY A 81 -12.26 32.63 -7.81
C GLY A 81 -10.94 32.14 -7.24
N PHE A 82 -10.93 31.56 -6.04
CA PHE A 82 -9.77 30.81 -5.53
C PHE A 82 -9.70 29.47 -6.27
N VAL A 83 -8.72 29.31 -7.17
CA VAL A 83 -8.70 28.20 -8.15
C VAL A 83 -7.32 27.57 -8.36
N SER A 84 -6.31 28.03 -7.63
CA SER A 84 -4.96 27.47 -7.70
C SER A 84 -4.97 26.00 -7.27
N GLU A 85 -4.01 25.26 -7.81
CA GLU A 85 -3.87 23.83 -7.53
C GLU A 85 -3.59 23.55 -6.06
N ASN A 86 -2.74 24.38 -5.43
CA ASN A 86 -2.46 24.26 -3.99
C ASN A 86 -3.74 24.47 -3.17
N PHE A 87 -4.49 25.55 -3.43
CA PHE A 87 -5.75 25.80 -2.73
C PHE A 87 -6.73 24.62 -2.86
N ARG A 88 -6.95 24.11 -4.07
CA ARG A 88 -7.86 22.97 -4.28
C ARG A 88 -7.37 21.71 -3.61
N SER A 89 -6.06 21.47 -3.65
CA SER A 89 -5.40 20.35 -2.97
C SER A 89 -5.61 20.41 -1.46
N ASP A 90 -5.40 21.58 -0.84
CA ASP A 90 -5.48 21.76 0.62
C ASP A 90 -6.94 21.78 1.08
N ALA A 91 -7.82 22.45 0.32
CA ALA A 91 -9.27 22.39 0.55
C ALA A 91 -9.81 20.95 0.43
N ALA A 92 -9.31 20.15 -0.51
CA ALA A 92 -9.67 18.74 -0.59
C ALA A 92 -9.19 17.94 0.62
N ARG A 93 -8.00 18.22 1.17
CA ARG A 93 -7.54 17.60 2.43
C ARG A 93 -8.44 17.98 3.61
N ALA A 94 -8.84 19.25 3.71
CA ALA A 94 -9.79 19.70 4.71
C ALA A 94 -11.13 18.95 4.57
N LEU A 95 -11.66 18.85 3.36
CA LEU A 95 -12.91 18.12 3.07
C LEU A 95 -12.80 16.62 3.35
N GLN A 96 -11.65 15.99 3.09
CA GLN A 96 -11.39 14.60 3.46
C GLN A 96 -11.53 14.42 4.98
N LYS A 97 -10.85 15.26 5.78
CA LYS A 97 -10.93 15.21 7.25
C LYS A 97 -12.37 15.41 7.74
N ILE A 98 -13.08 16.36 7.17
CA ILE A 98 -14.50 16.59 7.47
C ILE A 98 -15.32 15.32 7.16
N ALA A 99 -15.13 14.71 6.00
CA ALA A 99 -15.86 13.51 5.60
C ALA A 99 -15.66 12.34 6.58
N GLU A 100 -14.40 12.12 6.99
CA GLU A 100 -14.00 11.10 7.96
C GLU A 100 -14.66 11.30 9.33
N GLN A 101 -14.87 12.56 9.73
CA GLN A 101 -15.44 12.92 11.03
C GLN A 101 -16.97 13.09 11.01
N HIS A 102 -17.56 13.42 9.85
CA HIS A 102 -18.94 13.91 9.74
C HIS A 102 -19.76 13.21 8.65
N GLN A 103 -20.04 11.91 8.80
CA GLN A 103 -21.00 11.15 7.98
C GLN A 103 -20.91 11.44 6.45
N GLY A 104 -19.69 11.61 5.91
CA GLY A 104 -19.44 11.90 4.50
C GLY A 104 -19.58 13.37 4.10
N LEU A 105 -19.79 13.62 2.80
CA LEU A 105 -19.89 14.97 2.23
C LEU A 105 -21.24 15.20 1.53
N PRO A 106 -21.78 16.44 1.55
CA PRO A 106 -22.96 16.79 0.77
C PRO A 106 -22.74 16.65 -0.73
N SER A 107 -23.80 16.36 -1.48
CA SER A 107 -23.74 16.19 -2.94
C SER A 107 -23.23 17.43 -3.70
N SER A 108 -23.45 18.65 -3.18
CA SER A 108 -22.89 19.87 -3.78
C SER A 108 -21.37 19.87 -3.75
N ILE A 109 -20.78 19.43 -2.64
CA ILE A 109 -19.33 19.36 -2.46
C ILE A 109 -18.72 18.23 -3.28
N LEU A 110 -19.40 17.09 -3.37
CA LEU A 110 -18.96 16.01 -4.25
C LEU A 110 -18.91 16.48 -5.71
N ALA A 111 -19.95 17.19 -6.18
CA ALA A 111 -19.95 17.78 -7.52
C ALA A 111 -18.84 18.83 -7.73
N LEU A 112 -18.56 19.64 -6.70
CA LEU A 112 -17.45 20.59 -6.71
C LEU A 112 -16.10 19.88 -6.86
N LEU A 113 -15.84 18.87 -6.03
CA LEU A 113 -14.62 18.06 -6.07
C LEU A 113 -14.44 17.35 -7.42
N GLU A 114 -15.51 16.80 -8.01
CA GLU A 114 -15.48 16.19 -9.35
C GLU A 114 -15.09 17.21 -10.44
N SER A 115 -15.55 18.45 -10.32
CA SER A 115 -15.17 19.55 -11.24
C SER A 115 -13.70 19.95 -11.08
N TRP A 116 -13.20 19.98 -9.84
CA TRP A 116 -11.79 20.25 -9.55
C TRP A 116 -10.90 19.13 -10.06
N PHE A 117 -11.29 17.86 -9.84
CA PHE A 117 -10.56 16.70 -10.32
C PHE A 117 -10.30 16.76 -11.83
N SER A 118 -11.34 17.09 -12.59
CA SER A 118 -11.29 17.16 -14.05
C SER A 118 -10.36 18.26 -14.58
N SER A 119 -10.19 19.35 -13.82
CA SER A 119 -9.41 20.53 -14.24
C SER A 119 -8.01 20.62 -13.63
N HIS A 120 -7.73 19.84 -12.59
CA HIS A 120 -6.43 19.83 -11.92
C HIS A 120 -5.35 19.17 -12.80
N SER A 121 -4.11 19.66 -12.77
CA SER A 121 -2.98 18.98 -13.42
C SER A 121 -2.76 17.56 -12.89
N GLN A 122 -2.16 16.72 -13.72
CA GLN A 122 -1.72 15.40 -13.32
C GLN A 122 -0.47 15.49 -12.44
N PRO A 123 -0.29 14.55 -11.49
CA PRO A 123 0.96 14.44 -10.76
C PRO A 123 2.14 14.16 -11.69
N GLU A 124 3.35 14.51 -11.25
CA GLU A 124 4.58 14.22 -12.03
C GLU A 124 4.93 12.73 -11.97
N LEU A 125 4.69 12.00 -13.05
CA LEU A 125 4.90 10.55 -13.13
C LEU A 125 6.33 10.11 -12.77
N ALA A 126 7.33 10.88 -13.18
CA ALA A 126 8.75 10.57 -12.92
C ALA A 126 9.06 10.55 -11.42
N TYR A 127 8.45 11.46 -10.65
CA TYR A 127 8.61 11.51 -9.20
C TYR A 127 8.14 10.21 -8.54
N TYR A 128 6.93 9.74 -8.85
CA TYR A 128 6.38 8.51 -8.24
C TYR A 128 7.13 7.25 -8.69
N ARG A 129 7.49 7.15 -9.98
CA ARG A 129 8.29 6.02 -10.47
C ARG A 129 9.64 5.91 -9.75
N SER A 130 10.32 7.04 -9.53
CA SER A 130 11.61 7.05 -8.83
C SER A 130 11.50 6.55 -7.39
N LYS A 131 10.33 6.68 -6.76
CA LYS A 131 10.07 6.19 -5.39
C LYS A 131 9.82 4.68 -5.39
N GLU A 132 9.06 4.16 -6.33
CA GLU A 132 8.83 2.72 -6.47
C GLU A 132 10.10 1.95 -6.87
N GLU A 133 10.93 2.51 -7.75
CA GLU A 133 12.19 1.87 -8.17
C GLU A 133 13.17 1.63 -7.00
N GLN A 134 13.13 2.46 -5.96
CA GLN A 134 13.95 2.28 -4.76
C GLN A 134 13.58 1.01 -3.97
N ILE A 135 12.37 0.48 -4.17
CA ILE A 135 11.85 -0.72 -3.50
C ILE A 135 12.30 -2.01 -4.23
N SER A 136 12.68 -1.92 -5.51
CA SER A 136 12.87 -3.04 -6.46
C SER A 136 14.13 -3.92 -6.26
N ALA A 137 14.89 -3.77 -5.17
CA ALA A 137 15.98 -4.69 -4.90
C ALA A 137 15.39 -6.01 -4.35
N LEU A 138 15.67 -7.15 -5.01
CA LEU A 138 15.30 -8.55 -4.63
C LEU A 138 15.83 -8.99 -3.24
N LYS A 139 15.69 -8.16 -2.22
CA LYS A 139 16.25 -8.28 -0.88
C LYS A 139 15.17 -8.41 0.19
N SER A 140 13.96 -7.93 -0.12
CA SER A 140 12.85 -7.85 0.82
C SER A 140 11.57 -8.37 0.16
N PRO A 141 10.66 -8.97 0.94
CA PRO A 141 9.33 -9.29 0.44
C PRO A 141 8.58 -8.01 0.06
N ILE A 142 7.80 -8.07 -1.02
CA ILE A 142 6.99 -6.94 -1.52
C ILE A 142 5.71 -6.82 -0.68
N LEU A 143 5.00 -7.93 -0.46
CA LEU A 143 3.68 -7.95 0.19
C LEU A 143 3.76 -8.18 1.70
N PHE A 144 4.87 -8.72 2.17
CA PHE A 144 5.09 -9.06 3.58
C PHE A 144 6.11 -8.13 4.27
N GLY A 145 6.58 -7.09 3.57
CA GLY A 145 7.53 -6.12 4.10
C GLY A 145 6.92 -5.22 5.18
N ILE A 146 7.73 -4.78 6.15
CA ILE A 146 7.32 -3.82 7.17
C ILE A 146 7.14 -2.45 6.50
N GLY A 147 5.89 -2.00 6.42
CA GLY A 147 5.52 -0.66 5.96
C GLY A 147 5.78 -0.47 4.48
N THR A 148 4.81 -0.84 3.65
CA THR A 148 4.74 -0.36 2.26
C THR A 148 4.61 1.17 2.30
N TYR A 149 5.74 1.86 2.27
CA TYR A 149 5.76 3.31 2.23
C TYR A 149 5.21 3.74 0.86
N HIS A 150 3.97 4.24 0.85
CA HIS A 150 3.32 4.77 -0.33
C HIS A 150 3.37 6.28 -0.31
N VAL A 151 3.94 6.87 -1.35
CA VAL A 151 3.86 8.32 -1.53
C VAL A 151 2.52 8.64 -2.14
N LEU A 152 1.63 9.16 -1.31
CA LEU A 152 0.30 9.57 -1.76
C LEU A 152 0.41 10.70 -2.78
N PRO A 153 -0.29 10.60 -3.93
CA PRO A 153 -0.36 11.70 -4.86
C PRO A 153 -0.97 12.94 -4.21
N SER A 154 -0.28 14.07 -4.35
CA SER A 154 -0.83 15.40 -4.07
C SER A 154 -1.83 15.82 -5.17
N GLY A 155 -2.47 16.98 -5.00
CA GLY A 155 -3.39 17.52 -6.01
C GLY A 155 -4.58 16.58 -6.26
N ARG A 156 -4.63 15.98 -7.46
CA ARG A 156 -5.66 14.97 -7.83
C ARG A 156 -5.81 13.86 -6.80
N GLY A 157 -4.74 13.39 -6.17
CA GLY A 157 -4.84 12.35 -5.14
C GLY A 157 -5.55 12.82 -3.87
N ASN A 158 -5.34 14.07 -3.43
CA ASN A 158 -6.10 14.65 -2.32
C ASN A 158 -7.60 14.75 -2.68
N ILE A 159 -7.91 15.16 -3.91
CA ILE A 159 -9.30 15.27 -4.40
C ILE A 159 -9.98 13.91 -4.44
N VAL A 160 -9.33 12.87 -4.98
CA VAL A 160 -9.86 11.49 -5.00
C VAL A 160 -10.17 10.99 -3.60
N ARG A 161 -9.26 11.23 -2.65
CA ARG A 161 -9.46 10.84 -1.26
C ARG A 161 -10.67 11.53 -0.64
N ALA A 162 -10.81 12.84 -0.85
CA ALA A 162 -11.98 13.59 -0.38
C ALA A 162 -13.29 13.07 -0.98
N ILE A 163 -13.33 12.78 -2.29
CA ILE A 163 -14.49 12.19 -2.97
C ILE A 163 -14.83 10.83 -2.38
N ALA A 164 -13.82 9.96 -2.24
CA ALA A 164 -14.00 8.61 -1.73
C ALA A 164 -14.54 8.61 -0.30
N GLU A 165 -13.91 9.35 0.62
CA GLU A 165 -14.41 9.47 2.00
C GLU A 165 -15.80 10.13 2.02
N GLY A 166 -16.03 11.12 1.15
CA GLY A 166 -17.30 11.80 1.02
C GLY A 166 -18.48 10.89 0.65
N TYR A 167 -18.24 9.81 -0.10
CA TYR A 167 -19.23 8.76 -0.37
C TYR A 167 -19.21 7.63 0.68
N LEU A 168 -18.02 7.17 1.07
CA LEU A 168 -17.85 5.96 1.89
C LEU A 168 -18.27 6.17 3.35
N GLN A 169 -18.12 7.38 3.88
CA GLN A 169 -18.47 7.72 5.25
C GLN A 169 -19.94 8.12 5.43
N GLN A 170 -20.73 8.16 4.34
CA GLN A 170 -22.18 8.43 4.43
C GLN A 170 -22.89 7.34 5.25
N ASN A 171 -24.01 7.71 5.86
CA ASN A 171 -24.88 6.77 6.57
C ASN A 171 -26.29 6.77 5.96
N PRO A 172 -26.67 5.74 5.17
CA PRO A 172 -25.88 4.56 4.82
C PRO A 172 -24.74 4.86 3.82
N THR A 173 -23.72 4.00 3.79
CA THR A 173 -22.57 4.11 2.88
C THR A 173 -23.02 4.15 1.42
N ASN A 174 -22.52 5.13 0.66
CA ASN A 174 -22.94 5.36 -0.72
C ASN A 174 -22.00 4.66 -1.73
N LEU A 175 -22.07 3.33 -1.78
CA LEU A 175 -21.27 2.51 -2.69
C LEU A 175 -21.62 2.75 -4.17
N GLU A 176 -22.86 3.12 -4.47
CA GLU A 176 -23.32 3.42 -5.85
C GLU A 176 -22.66 4.70 -6.37
N GLY A 177 -22.65 5.77 -5.57
CA GLY A 177 -21.98 7.03 -5.91
C GLY A 177 -20.47 6.84 -6.12
N TRP A 178 -19.81 6.10 -5.22
CA TRP A 178 -18.40 5.78 -5.38
C TRP A 178 -18.12 4.95 -6.64
N THR A 179 -18.93 3.92 -6.90
CA THR A 179 -18.83 3.10 -8.12
C THR A 179 -19.01 3.93 -9.39
N LYS A 180 -20.01 4.83 -9.40
CA LYS A 180 -20.28 5.72 -10.52
C LYS A 180 -19.09 6.63 -10.79
N PHE A 181 -18.52 7.24 -9.75
CA PHE A 181 -17.34 8.08 -9.89
C PHE A 181 -16.17 7.30 -10.52
N ILE A 182 -15.83 6.11 -10.02
CA ILE A 182 -14.74 5.28 -10.57
C ILE A 182 -14.98 4.98 -12.05
N ARG A 183 -16.21 4.58 -12.42
CA ARG A 183 -16.56 4.27 -13.81
C ARG A 183 -16.41 5.47 -14.74
N LEU A 184 -16.72 6.69 -14.27
CA LEU A 184 -16.52 7.92 -15.05
C LEU A 184 -15.04 8.23 -15.33
N GLN A 185 -14.13 7.73 -14.49
CA GLN A 185 -12.70 7.95 -14.67
C GLN A 185 -12.03 6.91 -15.58
N LEU A 186 -12.69 5.78 -15.88
CA LEU A 186 -12.16 4.78 -16.80
C LEU A 186 -11.91 5.38 -18.20
N GLY A 187 -10.68 5.26 -18.69
CA GLY A 187 -10.23 5.87 -19.95
C GLY A 187 -10.02 7.39 -19.90
N VAL A 188 -10.32 8.06 -18.79
CA VAL A 188 -10.17 9.51 -18.61
C VAL A 188 -8.96 9.84 -17.75
N GLU A 189 -8.81 9.17 -16.59
CA GLU A 189 -7.67 9.34 -15.71
C GLU A 189 -6.48 8.49 -16.22
N PRO A 190 -5.34 9.11 -16.60
CA PRO A 190 -4.22 8.36 -17.14
C PRO A 190 -3.11 8.06 -16.12
N HIS A 191 -3.15 8.66 -14.92
CA HIS A 191 -2.03 8.59 -13.99
C HIS A 191 -2.14 7.39 -13.05
N PRO A 192 -1.19 6.43 -13.08
CA PRO A 192 -1.28 5.22 -12.28
C PRO A 192 -1.32 5.47 -10.77
N ALA A 193 -0.55 6.42 -10.23
CA ALA A 193 -0.60 6.72 -8.79
C ALA A 193 -1.99 7.18 -8.31
N VAL A 194 -2.76 7.86 -9.17
CA VAL A 194 -4.14 8.26 -8.84
C VAL A 194 -5.05 7.03 -8.82
N TRP A 195 -4.87 6.11 -9.77
CA TRP A 195 -5.56 4.81 -9.77
C TRP A 195 -5.20 3.94 -8.56
N VAL A 196 -3.95 3.97 -8.10
CA VAL A 196 -3.51 3.27 -6.88
C VAL A 196 -4.30 3.78 -5.67
N ASP A 197 -4.46 5.11 -5.54
CA ASP A 197 -5.26 5.71 -4.48
C ASP A 197 -6.74 5.31 -4.57
N MET A 198 -7.33 5.29 -5.78
CA MET A 198 -8.69 4.79 -5.99
C MET A 198 -8.84 3.31 -5.61
N LEU A 199 -7.95 2.44 -6.11
CA LEU A 199 -7.95 1.00 -5.84
C LEU A 199 -7.85 0.69 -4.34
N SER A 200 -7.02 1.43 -3.60
CA SER A 200 -6.90 1.26 -2.14
C SER A 200 -8.21 1.53 -1.36
N ARG A 201 -9.17 2.21 -2.00
CA ARG A 201 -10.49 2.58 -1.43
C ARG A 201 -11.66 1.85 -2.07
N MET A 202 -11.39 0.93 -2.99
CA MET A 202 -12.40 0.03 -3.55
C MET A 202 -12.76 -1.19 -2.68
N PRO A 203 -12.00 -1.65 -1.66
CA PRO A 203 -12.38 -2.82 -0.86
C PRO A 203 -13.80 -2.83 -0.29
N PRO A 204 -14.38 -1.70 0.19
CA PRO A 204 -15.77 -1.69 0.66
C PRO A 204 -16.81 -2.15 -0.39
N LEU A 205 -16.51 -2.02 -1.69
CA LEU A 205 -17.38 -2.48 -2.77
C LEU A 205 -17.58 -4.01 -2.75
N LEU A 206 -16.60 -4.76 -2.24
CA LEU A 206 -16.64 -6.23 -2.13
C LEU A 206 -17.60 -6.71 -1.02
N ASN A 207 -18.11 -5.80 -0.18
CA ASN A 207 -19.18 -6.10 0.78
C ASN A 207 -20.57 -6.14 0.12
N GLY A 208 -20.70 -5.59 -1.09
CA GLY A 208 -21.92 -5.63 -1.89
C GLY A 208 -21.93 -6.81 -2.86
N ASP A 209 -22.24 -6.56 -4.13
CA ASP A 209 -22.14 -7.56 -5.19
C ASP A 209 -20.67 -7.77 -5.57
N ARG A 210 -20.08 -8.86 -5.07
CA ARG A 210 -18.69 -9.24 -5.33
C ARG A 210 -18.38 -9.43 -6.81
N THR A 211 -19.33 -9.90 -7.61
CA THR A 211 -19.11 -10.11 -9.05
C THR A 211 -18.92 -8.77 -9.75
N GLN A 212 -19.83 -7.83 -9.49
CA GLN A 212 -19.76 -6.49 -10.06
C GLN A 212 -18.55 -5.70 -9.54
N ALA A 213 -18.24 -5.83 -8.25
CA ALA A 213 -17.04 -5.21 -7.68
C ALA A 213 -15.76 -5.78 -8.32
N THR A 214 -15.66 -7.10 -8.45
CA THR A 214 -14.52 -7.77 -9.10
C THR A 214 -14.36 -7.33 -10.55
N GLU A 215 -15.46 -7.22 -11.29
CA GLU A 215 -15.45 -6.69 -12.66
C GLU A 215 -14.94 -5.24 -12.70
N LEU A 216 -15.35 -4.40 -11.74
CA LEU A 216 -14.85 -3.03 -11.68
C LEU A 216 -13.35 -2.95 -11.37
N PHE A 217 -12.85 -3.77 -10.43
CA PHE A 217 -11.40 -3.90 -10.19
C PHE A 217 -10.67 -4.33 -11.47
N ASP A 218 -11.21 -5.31 -12.20
CA ASP A 218 -10.62 -5.79 -13.45
C ASP A 218 -10.60 -4.70 -14.53
N GLN A 219 -11.68 -3.93 -14.67
CA GLN A 219 -11.75 -2.79 -15.60
C GLN A 219 -10.68 -1.73 -15.27
N VAL A 220 -10.51 -1.38 -13.99
CA VAL A 220 -9.47 -0.43 -13.54
C VAL A 220 -8.07 -0.94 -13.87
N ILE A 221 -7.77 -2.19 -13.48
CA ILE A 221 -6.45 -2.81 -13.68
C ILE A 221 -6.13 -2.95 -15.16
N ARG A 222 -7.09 -3.35 -16.00
CA ARG A 222 -6.85 -3.47 -17.45
C ARG A 222 -6.70 -2.12 -18.13
N ASN A 223 -7.39 -1.09 -17.64
CA ASN A 223 -7.26 0.27 -18.16
C ASN A 223 -5.92 0.91 -17.76
N CYS A 224 -5.36 0.56 -16.60
CA CYS A 224 -4.04 1.03 -16.17
C CYS A 224 -3.23 -0.09 -15.51
N PRO A 225 -2.62 -1.02 -16.30
CA PRO A 225 -1.85 -2.14 -15.75
C PRO A 225 -0.62 -1.69 -14.94
N GLU A 226 -0.15 -0.46 -15.13
CA GLU A 226 0.96 0.14 -14.40
C GLU A 226 0.71 0.25 -12.89
N VAL A 227 -0.54 0.15 -12.42
CA VAL A 227 -0.84 0.06 -10.97
C VAL A 227 -0.13 -1.12 -10.31
N PHE A 228 0.17 -2.19 -11.06
CA PHE A 228 0.95 -3.33 -10.58
C PHE A 228 2.44 -3.07 -10.42
N GLN A 229 2.92 -1.87 -10.76
CA GLN A 229 4.28 -1.42 -10.42
C GLN A 229 4.36 -0.76 -9.05
N TYR A 230 3.23 -0.66 -8.33
CA TYR A 230 3.15 -0.04 -7.01
C TYR A 230 2.94 -1.11 -5.94
N ALA A 231 3.87 -1.22 -5.00
CA ALA A 231 3.77 -2.18 -3.90
C ALA A 231 2.49 -1.97 -3.07
N TRP A 232 2.07 -0.71 -2.94
CA TRP A 232 0.85 -0.32 -2.24
C TRP A 232 -0.39 -0.97 -2.87
N ALA A 233 -0.60 -0.86 -4.19
CA ALA A 233 -1.75 -1.47 -4.85
C ALA A 233 -1.77 -3.00 -4.68
N LEU A 234 -0.62 -3.64 -4.83
CA LEU A 234 -0.49 -5.08 -4.65
C LEU A 234 -0.79 -5.52 -3.22
N TYR A 235 -0.39 -4.73 -2.21
CA TYR A 235 -0.72 -4.96 -0.82
C TYR A 235 -2.25 -4.99 -0.60
N PHE A 236 -2.99 -3.98 -1.06
CA PHE A 236 -4.46 -3.97 -0.93
C PHE A 236 -5.11 -5.15 -1.64
N ILE A 237 -4.68 -5.44 -2.88
CA ILE A 237 -5.20 -6.57 -3.64
C ILE A 237 -4.93 -7.89 -2.91
N SER A 238 -3.76 -8.04 -2.31
CA SER A 238 -3.39 -9.26 -1.57
C SER A 238 -4.27 -9.50 -0.34
N ASP A 239 -4.67 -8.43 0.36
CA ASP A 239 -5.51 -8.51 1.55
C ASP A 239 -6.95 -8.89 1.20
N THR A 240 -7.46 -8.36 0.08
CA THR A 240 -8.83 -8.62 -0.40
C THR A 240 -8.94 -9.83 -1.33
N ILE A 241 -7.83 -10.49 -1.67
CA ILE A 241 -7.77 -11.46 -2.78
C ILE A 241 -8.82 -12.56 -2.68
N GLY A 242 -9.19 -12.98 -1.47
CA GLY A 242 -10.17 -14.05 -1.21
C GLY A 242 -11.63 -13.61 -1.30
N TRP A 243 -11.91 -12.36 -1.64
CA TRP A 243 -13.26 -11.82 -1.81
C TRP A 243 -13.63 -11.57 -3.28
N PHE A 244 -12.68 -11.73 -4.20
CA PHE A 244 -12.93 -11.57 -5.64
C PHE A 244 -13.65 -12.79 -6.22
N GLU A 245 -14.69 -12.53 -6.99
CA GLU A 245 -15.51 -13.55 -7.64
C GLU A 245 -15.78 -13.11 -9.09
N PRO A 246 -15.48 -13.94 -10.11
CA PRO A 246 -14.83 -15.25 -10.03
C PRO A 246 -13.32 -15.14 -9.74
N LYS A 247 -12.74 -16.18 -9.12
CA LYS A 247 -11.31 -16.22 -8.74
C LYS A 247 -10.37 -16.17 -9.96
N GLU A 248 -10.87 -16.57 -11.12
CA GLU A 248 -10.18 -16.57 -12.41
C GLU A 248 -9.79 -15.14 -12.84
N THR A 249 -10.51 -14.12 -12.38
CA THR A 249 -10.13 -12.72 -12.61
C THR A 249 -8.78 -12.41 -12.00
N VAL A 250 -8.54 -12.86 -10.76
CA VAL A 250 -7.25 -12.70 -10.07
C VAL A 250 -6.15 -13.51 -10.76
N GLN A 251 -6.47 -14.69 -11.30
CA GLN A 251 -5.52 -15.47 -12.11
C GLN A 251 -5.09 -14.67 -13.34
N GLY A 252 -6.01 -13.96 -14.01
CA GLY A 252 -5.69 -13.05 -15.10
C GLY A 252 -4.76 -11.90 -14.67
N TRP A 253 -4.93 -11.35 -13.48
CA TRP A 253 -4.03 -10.33 -12.92
C TRP A 253 -2.63 -10.87 -12.64
N LEU A 254 -2.53 -12.10 -12.12
CA LEU A 254 -1.26 -12.80 -11.96
C LEU A 254 -0.54 -13.00 -13.31
N GLU A 255 -1.28 -13.30 -14.38
CA GLU A 255 -0.69 -13.43 -15.72
C GLU A 255 -0.17 -12.09 -16.27
N ILE A 256 -0.83 -10.97 -15.97
CA ILE A 256 -0.31 -9.63 -16.28
C ILE A 256 1.03 -9.41 -15.59
N LEU A 257 1.12 -9.68 -14.28
CA LEU A 257 2.37 -9.57 -13.52
C LEU A 257 3.47 -10.48 -14.08
N GLN A 258 3.14 -11.72 -14.40
CA GLN A 258 4.09 -12.70 -14.95
C GLN A 258 4.65 -12.26 -16.31
N SER A 259 3.82 -11.68 -17.17
CA SER A 259 4.23 -11.20 -18.49
C SER A 259 5.16 -9.98 -18.43
N ASN A 260 5.15 -9.24 -17.31
CA ASN A 260 6.08 -8.14 -17.09
C ASN A 260 7.42 -8.70 -16.60
N HIS A 261 8.48 -8.53 -17.41
CA HIS A 261 9.80 -9.10 -17.15
C HIS A 261 10.63 -8.34 -16.11
N SER A 262 10.06 -7.35 -15.41
CA SER A 262 10.76 -6.70 -14.30
C SER A 262 10.87 -7.65 -13.10
N ASN A 263 12.01 -7.57 -12.38
CA ASN A 263 12.22 -8.32 -11.14
C ASN A 263 11.11 -8.07 -10.12
N PHE A 264 10.63 -6.82 -10.02
CA PHE A 264 9.54 -6.44 -9.12
C PHE A 264 8.25 -7.21 -9.46
N SER A 265 7.77 -7.14 -10.70
CA SER A 265 6.53 -7.80 -11.10
C SER A 265 6.61 -9.32 -10.99
N GLN A 266 7.76 -9.90 -11.31
CA GLN A 266 7.99 -11.34 -11.22
C GLN A 266 8.07 -11.84 -9.77
N GLN A 267 8.71 -11.08 -8.87
CA GLN A 267 8.68 -11.38 -7.44
C GLN A 267 7.27 -11.23 -6.88
N ALA A 268 6.56 -10.14 -7.23
CA ALA A 268 5.18 -9.92 -6.80
C ALA A 268 4.23 -11.03 -7.27
N TYR A 269 4.40 -11.51 -8.50
CA TYR A 269 3.70 -12.69 -9.01
C TYR A 269 3.97 -13.92 -8.13
N GLY A 270 5.23 -14.22 -7.81
CA GLY A 270 5.59 -15.35 -6.94
C GLY A 270 4.96 -15.24 -5.55
N GLU A 271 4.96 -14.04 -4.95
CA GLU A 271 4.36 -13.82 -3.64
C GLU A 271 2.83 -13.95 -3.68
N LEU A 272 2.15 -13.27 -4.62
CA LEU A 272 0.69 -13.31 -4.76
C LEU A 272 0.18 -14.71 -5.14
N LEU A 273 0.93 -15.49 -5.93
CA LEU A 273 0.53 -16.84 -6.33
C LEU A 273 0.30 -17.75 -5.11
N LEU A 274 1.12 -17.62 -4.07
CA LEU A 274 0.92 -18.40 -2.85
C LEU A 274 -0.21 -17.86 -1.97
N ILE A 275 -0.49 -16.55 -2.01
CA ILE A 275 -1.66 -15.95 -1.35
C ILE A 275 -2.96 -16.37 -2.06
N GLN A 276 -2.97 -16.43 -3.39
CA GLN A 276 -4.07 -16.98 -4.19
C GLN A 276 -4.37 -18.42 -3.74
N TYR A 277 -3.33 -19.26 -3.67
CA TYR A 277 -3.48 -20.62 -3.16
C TYR A 277 -4.00 -20.67 -1.72
N LEU A 278 -3.51 -19.80 -0.81
CA LEU A 278 -3.98 -19.74 0.58
C LEU A 278 -5.50 -19.54 0.65
N ARG A 279 -6.05 -18.73 -0.25
CA ARG A 279 -7.44 -18.31 -0.24
C ARG A 279 -8.35 -19.29 -0.98
N TYR A 280 -7.94 -19.78 -2.15
CA TYR A 280 -8.78 -20.60 -3.02
C TYR A 280 -8.44 -22.10 -3.02
N GLN A 281 -7.23 -22.49 -2.62
CA GLN A 281 -6.72 -23.87 -2.67
C GLN A 281 -6.90 -24.55 -4.03
N ASP A 282 -6.77 -23.79 -5.11
CA ASP A 282 -7.06 -24.24 -6.46
C ASP A 282 -5.87 -24.96 -7.13
N GLU A 283 -6.20 -25.86 -8.06
CA GLU A 283 -5.21 -26.64 -8.81
C GLU A 283 -4.34 -25.79 -9.74
N TRP A 284 -4.87 -24.67 -10.26
CA TRP A 284 -4.14 -23.76 -11.13
C TRP A 284 -2.93 -23.17 -10.40
N SER A 285 -3.13 -22.70 -9.17
CA SER A 285 -2.05 -22.18 -8.33
C SER A 285 -1.00 -23.24 -8.05
N VAL A 286 -1.41 -24.47 -7.68
CA VAL A 286 -0.49 -25.60 -7.42
C VAL A 286 0.34 -25.95 -8.65
N ALA A 287 -0.30 -26.03 -9.82
CA ALA A 287 0.37 -26.37 -11.07
C ALA A 287 1.45 -25.33 -11.43
N ARG A 288 1.15 -24.03 -11.28
CA ARG A 288 2.12 -22.96 -11.56
C ARG A 288 3.26 -22.92 -10.55
N ILE A 289 2.98 -23.09 -9.25
CA ILE A 289 4.03 -23.19 -8.22
C ILE A 289 5.00 -24.33 -8.56
N ARG A 290 4.47 -25.52 -8.81
CA ARG A 290 5.29 -26.71 -9.13
C ARG A 290 6.05 -26.59 -10.44
N HIS A 291 5.46 -25.94 -11.43
CA HIS A 291 6.15 -25.63 -12.68
C HIS A 291 7.42 -24.81 -12.41
N HIS A 292 7.31 -23.69 -11.69
CA HIS A 292 8.47 -22.85 -11.36
C HIS A 292 9.49 -23.56 -10.47
N LEU A 293 9.06 -24.40 -9.51
CA LEU A 293 9.98 -25.21 -8.70
C LEU A 293 10.75 -26.25 -9.53
N THR A 294 10.16 -26.74 -10.62
CA THR A 294 10.77 -27.73 -11.52
C THR A 294 11.72 -27.08 -12.50
N THR A 295 11.32 -25.97 -13.13
CA THR A 295 12.13 -25.27 -14.14
C THR A 295 13.26 -24.46 -13.53
N GLN A 296 13.00 -23.85 -12.36
CA GLN A 296 13.90 -22.92 -11.67
C GLN A 296 14.51 -21.85 -12.59
N ASP A 297 13.75 -21.40 -13.58
CA ASP A 297 14.20 -20.55 -14.68
C ASP A 297 14.18 -19.06 -14.37
N ASN A 298 13.49 -18.66 -13.30
CA ASN A 298 13.29 -17.26 -12.95
C ASN A 298 13.58 -16.97 -11.47
N GLU A 299 14.74 -16.37 -11.21
CA GLU A 299 15.17 -16.03 -9.85
C GLU A 299 14.16 -15.16 -9.09
N ALA A 300 13.57 -14.16 -9.72
CA ALA A 300 12.64 -13.24 -9.08
C ALA A 300 11.35 -13.95 -8.63
N ILE A 301 10.78 -14.81 -9.47
CA ILE A 301 9.61 -15.63 -9.12
C ILE A 301 9.93 -16.58 -7.96
N LEU A 302 11.08 -17.28 -8.03
CA LEU A 302 11.50 -18.19 -6.96
C LEU A 302 11.73 -17.45 -5.64
N CYS A 303 12.31 -16.25 -5.69
CA CYS A 303 12.49 -15.39 -4.52
C CYS A 303 11.14 -15.01 -3.91
N GLY A 304 10.16 -14.62 -4.73
CA GLY A 304 8.81 -14.31 -4.27
C GLY A 304 8.10 -15.52 -3.64
N LEU A 305 8.20 -16.70 -4.27
CA LEU A 305 7.69 -17.95 -3.71
C LEU A 305 8.33 -18.27 -2.36
N ALA A 306 9.66 -18.14 -2.23
CA ALA A 306 10.37 -18.37 -0.97
C ALA A 306 9.93 -17.39 0.12
N HIS A 307 9.81 -16.10 -0.21
CA HIS A 307 9.32 -15.09 0.73
C HIS A 307 7.91 -15.41 1.21
N ALA A 308 6.97 -15.67 0.31
CA ALA A 308 5.61 -16.00 0.69
C ALA A 308 5.55 -17.32 1.48
N ALA A 309 6.31 -18.34 1.09
CA ALA A 309 6.33 -19.61 1.81
C ALA A 309 6.84 -19.43 3.24
N SER A 310 7.91 -18.66 3.44
CA SER A 310 8.43 -18.32 4.77
C SER A 310 7.40 -17.59 5.64
N HIS A 311 6.61 -16.66 5.06
CA HIS A 311 5.58 -15.92 5.79
C HIS A 311 4.25 -16.67 5.96
N LEU A 312 3.97 -17.68 5.14
CA LEU A 312 2.67 -18.38 5.17
C LEU A 312 2.76 -19.80 5.73
N TRP A 313 3.94 -20.31 6.03
CA TRP A 313 4.14 -21.70 6.50
C TRP A 313 3.31 -22.07 7.73
N PHE A 314 3.09 -21.10 8.64
CA PHE A 314 2.28 -21.32 9.84
C PHE A 314 0.78 -21.44 9.55
N LYS A 315 0.30 -20.95 8.40
CA LYS A 315 -1.09 -21.13 7.97
C LYS A 315 -1.31 -22.60 7.57
N GLN A 316 -2.19 -23.28 8.30
CA GLN A 316 -2.45 -24.72 8.10
C GLN A 316 -2.77 -25.06 6.64
N ARG A 317 -3.55 -24.20 5.96
CA ARG A 317 -3.92 -24.36 4.54
C ARG A 317 -2.73 -24.31 3.58
N CYS A 318 -1.64 -23.62 3.93
CA CYS A 318 -0.45 -23.48 3.10
C CYS A 318 0.74 -24.33 3.53
N ARG A 319 0.70 -24.95 4.72
CA ARG A 319 1.88 -25.58 5.31
C ARG A 319 2.54 -26.63 4.40
N ALA A 320 1.75 -27.47 3.74
CA ALA A 320 2.28 -28.51 2.86
C ALA A 320 3.01 -27.91 1.64
N ILE A 321 2.35 -27.03 0.88
CA ILE A 321 2.96 -26.41 -0.31
C ILE A 321 4.12 -25.48 0.08
N ALA A 322 4.03 -24.77 1.21
CA ALA A 322 5.11 -23.91 1.70
C ALA A 322 6.34 -24.75 2.10
N THR A 323 6.12 -25.94 2.69
CA THR A 323 7.21 -26.90 2.96
C THR A 323 7.85 -27.37 1.66
N GLU A 324 7.05 -27.75 0.65
CA GLU A 324 7.53 -28.16 -0.68
C GLU A 324 8.40 -27.07 -1.34
N VAL A 325 7.93 -25.81 -1.29
CA VAL A 325 8.68 -24.64 -1.80
C VAL A 325 10.00 -24.44 -1.04
N LEU A 326 9.96 -24.33 0.29
CA LEU A 326 11.15 -24.06 1.10
C LEU A 326 12.18 -25.19 1.02
N TYR A 327 11.73 -26.45 1.03
CA TYR A 327 12.58 -27.61 0.87
C TYR A 327 13.31 -27.60 -0.47
N THR A 328 12.57 -27.37 -1.56
CA THR A 328 13.15 -27.35 -2.92
C THR A 328 14.14 -26.20 -3.07
N LEU A 329 13.74 -24.99 -2.64
CA LEU A 329 14.53 -23.78 -2.80
C LEU A 329 15.71 -23.66 -1.83
N ALA A 330 15.79 -24.48 -0.78
CA ALA A 330 16.98 -24.56 0.08
C ALA A 330 18.25 -24.95 -0.69
N SER A 331 18.10 -25.66 -1.82
CA SER A 331 19.20 -26.03 -2.72
C SER A 331 19.59 -24.95 -3.75
N SER A 332 18.85 -23.82 -3.80
CA SER A 332 19.10 -22.76 -4.77
C SER A 332 20.51 -22.18 -4.64
N SER A 333 21.11 -21.79 -5.76
CA SER A 333 22.39 -21.07 -5.80
C SER A 333 22.23 -19.55 -5.67
N SER A 334 21.01 -19.02 -5.79
CA SER A 334 20.74 -17.58 -5.72
C SER A 334 20.81 -17.08 -4.27
N THR A 335 21.56 -16.01 -4.05
CA THR A 335 21.68 -15.41 -2.71
C THR A 335 20.36 -14.80 -2.22
N SER A 336 19.54 -14.24 -3.13
CA SER A 336 18.24 -13.65 -2.78
C SER A 336 17.27 -14.74 -2.30
N VAL A 337 17.16 -15.83 -3.05
CA VAL A 337 16.35 -17.00 -2.70
C VAL A 337 16.82 -17.64 -1.39
N GLN A 338 18.14 -17.81 -1.21
CA GLN A 338 18.71 -18.38 0.01
C GLN A 338 18.33 -17.57 1.26
N LYS A 339 18.39 -16.24 1.17
CA LYS A 339 17.96 -15.34 2.26
C LYS A 339 16.46 -15.44 2.54
N ALA A 340 15.64 -15.50 1.49
CA ALA A 340 14.20 -15.68 1.62
C ALA A 340 13.84 -17.01 2.29
N VAL A 341 14.53 -18.11 1.95
CA VAL A 341 14.37 -19.42 2.60
C VAL A 341 14.79 -19.36 4.07
N ALA A 342 15.97 -18.80 4.38
CA ALA A 342 16.46 -18.71 5.75
C ALA A 342 15.52 -17.92 6.68
N SER A 343 14.76 -16.96 6.14
CA SER A 343 13.86 -16.11 6.93
C SER A 343 12.75 -16.85 7.68
N ILE A 344 12.42 -18.10 7.30
CA ILE A 344 11.42 -18.92 8.01
C ILE A 344 11.78 -19.09 9.49
N PHE A 345 13.06 -19.20 9.85
CA PHE A 345 13.49 -19.40 11.23
C PHE A 345 13.25 -18.14 12.06
N ARG A 346 13.62 -16.97 11.52
CA ARG A 346 13.28 -15.67 12.13
C ARG A 346 11.77 -15.51 12.34
N LEU A 347 10.98 -15.83 11.32
CA LEU A 347 9.52 -15.65 11.32
C LEU A 347 8.77 -16.67 12.19
N SER A 348 9.38 -17.83 12.44
CA SER A 348 8.79 -18.88 13.28
C SER A 348 9.24 -18.83 14.73
N ARG A 349 10.14 -17.91 15.10
CA ARG A 349 10.76 -17.82 16.43
C ARG A 349 9.77 -17.91 17.58
N ASP A 350 8.72 -17.09 17.59
CA ASP A 350 7.77 -17.02 18.70
C ASP A 350 6.79 -18.21 18.76
N ASN A 351 6.74 -19.04 17.72
CA ASN A 351 5.78 -20.14 17.58
C ASN A 351 6.44 -21.39 16.99
N PHE A 352 7.72 -21.60 17.29
CA PHE A 352 8.52 -22.64 16.64
C PHE A 352 7.99 -24.03 17.02
N LYS A 353 7.87 -24.92 16.03
CA LYS A 353 7.46 -26.31 16.25
C LYS A 353 8.26 -27.24 15.35
N LEU A 354 9.03 -28.14 15.96
CA LEU A 354 9.83 -29.17 15.25
C LEU A 354 8.97 -30.35 14.76
N ASN A 355 8.02 -30.05 13.88
CA ASN A 355 7.19 -31.05 13.20
C ASN A 355 7.90 -31.64 11.96
N GLY A 356 7.25 -32.60 11.27
CA GLY A 356 7.83 -33.28 10.11
C GLY A 356 8.31 -32.32 9.01
N GLY A 357 7.48 -31.35 8.61
CA GLY A 357 7.84 -30.39 7.56
C GLY A 357 8.98 -29.45 7.97
N MET A 358 9.01 -28.99 9.22
CA MET A 358 10.13 -28.17 9.71
C MET A 358 11.44 -28.97 9.75
N ARG A 359 11.41 -30.27 10.08
CA ARG A 359 12.59 -31.14 10.00
C ARG A 359 13.11 -31.29 8.57
N GLU A 360 12.21 -31.47 7.61
CA GLU A 360 12.58 -31.55 6.19
C GLU A 360 13.28 -30.26 5.73
N ILE A 361 12.72 -29.10 6.11
CA ILE A 361 13.32 -27.78 5.81
C ILE A 361 14.71 -27.66 6.45
N ILE A 362 14.85 -27.96 7.75
CA ILE A 362 16.15 -27.88 8.46
C ILE A 362 17.18 -28.81 7.80
N GLN A 363 16.79 -30.05 7.46
CA GLN A 363 17.68 -30.99 6.80
C GLN A 363 18.16 -30.47 5.44
N ALA A 364 17.26 -29.89 4.64
CA ALA A 364 17.61 -29.29 3.36
C ALA A 364 18.52 -28.07 3.51
N VAL A 365 18.25 -27.20 4.49
CA VAL A 365 19.08 -26.03 4.81
C VAL A 365 20.49 -26.46 5.23
N CYS A 366 20.63 -27.50 6.05
CA CYS A 366 21.93 -28.02 6.48
C CYS A 366 22.79 -28.56 5.32
N GLN A 367 22.17 -28.94 4.19
CA GLN A 367 22.91 -29.38 3.00
C GLN A 367 23.47 -28.21 2.17
N ASN A 368 23.02 -26.98 2.42
CA ASN A 368 23.49 -25.78 1.74
C ASN A 368 24.15 -24.82 2.72
N GLN A 369 25.48 -24.81 2.73
CA GLN A 369 26.29 -23.99 3.66
C GLN A 369 25.88 -22.50 3.66
N LYS A 370 25.52 -21.93 2.50
CA LYS A 370 25.14 -20.51 2.44
C LYS A 370 23.81 -20.23 3.15
N VAL A 371 22.80 -21.07 2.91
CA VAL A 371 21.50 -20.93 3.60
C VAL A 371 21.66 -21.19 5.09
N LEU A 372 22.46 -22.19 5.46
CA LEU A 372 22.76 -22.49 6.87
C LEU A 372 23.41 -21.30 7.57
N LEU A 373 24.38 -20.63 6.93
CA LEU A 373 25.03 -19.45 7.50
C LEU A 373 24.06 -18.27 7.66
N GLU A 374 23.17 -18.02 6.68
CA GLU A 374 22.14 -16.99 6.78
C GLU A 374 21.12 -17.31 7.90
N ALA A 375 20.80 -18.58 8.11
CA ALA A 375 19.86 -19.05 9.15
C ALA A 375 20.50 -19.23 10.55
N ALA A 376 21.83 -19.26 10.64
CA ALA A 376 22.55 -19.76 11.83
C ALA A 376 22.17 -19.03 13.11
N ARG A 377 22.06 -17.70 13.04
CA ARG A 377 21.68 -16.88 14.19
C ARG A 377 20.30 -17.24 14.71
N ASP A 378 19.30 -17.25 13.81
CA ASP A 378 17.92 -17.55 14.19
C ASP A 378 17.76 -18.98 14.72
N LEU A 379 18.45 -19.95 14.11
CA LEU A 379 18.46 -21.34 14.57
C LEU A 379 19.11 -21.48 15.95
N THR A 380 20.21 -20.78 16.22
CA THR A 380 20.88 -20.82 17.52
C THR A 380 19.96 -20.27 18.61
N GLU A 381 19.33 -19.11 18.34
CA GLU A 381 18.38 -18.50 19.28
C GLU A 381 17.17 -19.42 19.53
N ILE A 382 16.65 -20.11 18.51
CA ILE A 382 15.57 -21.11 18.68
C ILE A 382 16.03 -22.27 19.57
N ILE A 383 17.22 -22.83 19.35
CA ILE A 383 17.75 -23.97 20.12
C ILE A 383 17.97 -23.58 21.60
N GLU A 384 18.39 -22.35 21.87
CA GLU A 384 18.63 -21.86 23.22
C GLU A 384 17.34 -21.60 24.01
N VAL A 385 16.28 -21.14 23.32
CA VAL A 385 15.00 -20.76 23.94
C VAL A 385 14.04 -21.93 24.06
N GLU A 386 13.95 -22.77 23.03
CA GLU A 386 13.09 -23.93 23.02
C GLU A 386 13.86 -25.11 23.64
N GLU A 387 13.39 -25.61 24.79
CA GLU A 387 13.73 -26.97 25.20
C GLU A 387 13.19 -27.90 24.10
N LEU A 388 14.01 -28.22 23.09
CA LEU A 388 13.62 -28.96 21.89
C LEU A 388 13.19 -30.39 22.25
N THR A 389 11.98 -30.52 22.78
CA THR A 389 11.35 -31.79 23.07
C THR A 389 10.71 -32.29 21.78
N ASP A 390 11.10 -33.49 21.36
CA ASP A 390 10.55 -34.15 20.18
C ASP A 390 9.03 -34.39 20.40
N ASN A 391 8.19 -33.57 19.76
CA ASN A 391 6.73 -33.69 19.82
C ASN A 391 6.17 -34.84 18.95
N ASN A 392 7.03 -35.60 18.27
CA ASN A 392 6.64 -36.74 17.45
C ASN A 392 7.79 -37.77 17.33
N PRO A 393 8.19 -38.42 18.43
CA PRO A 393 9.29 -39.37 18.39
C PRO A 393 8.87 -40.56 17.53
N LYS A 394 9.52 -40.75 16.38
CA LYS A 394 9.45 -42.02 15.67
C LYS A 394 10.10 -43.07 16.58
N ILE A 395 9.27 -43.84 17.29
CA ILE A 395 9.69 -45.03 18.03
C ILE A 395 10.28 -45.99 16.99
N LYS A 396 11.61 -46.01 16.86
CA LYS A 396 12.29 -47.15 16.23
C LYS A 396 12.15 -48.30 17.21
N VAL A 397 11.17 -49.17 16.99
CA VAL A 397 11.15 -50.49 17.62
C VAL A 397 12.42 -51.20 17.16
N PRO A 398 13.31 -51.63 18.06
CA PRO A 398 14.46 -52.44 17.67
C PRO A 398 13.94 -53.70 16.98
N GLN A 399 14.45 -53.99 15.77
CA GLN A 399 14.27 -55.31 15.18
C GLN A 399 14.88 -56.32 16.16
N ASN A 400 14.00 -57.10 16.79
CA ASN A 400 14.33 -58.17 17.71
C ASN A 400 15.37 -59.09 17.09
N TRP A 401 16.41 -59.36 17.86
CA TRP A 401 17.24 -60.54 17.69
C TRP A 401 16.41 -61.78 18.06
N GLY A 402 16.19 -62.65 17.07
CA GLY A 402 16.15 -64.11 17.14
C GLY A 402 15.25 -64.82 18.16
N ILE A 403 14.31 -65.60 17.63
CA ILE A 403 14.29 -67.06 17.86
C ILE A 403 14.42 -67.71 16.49
#